data_AF-S4PBN6-F1
#
_entry.id   AF-S4PBN6-F1
#
_cell.length_a   1.000
_cell.length_b   1.000
_cell.length_c   1.000
_cell.angle_alpha   90.00
_cell.angle_beta   90.00
_cell.angle_gamma   90.00
#
_symmetry.space_group_name_H-M   'P 1'
#
loop_
_entity.id
_entity.type
_entity.pdbx_description
1 polymer ?
#
loop_
_entity_poly.entity_id
_entity_poly.type
_entity_poly.pdbx_seq_one_letter_code
_entity_poly.pdbx_strand_id
1 'polypeptide(L)'
;DDLISEVPIHYDDHCRVCHRLGDLLCCETCPAVFHLECVDPPLVNVPSEDWQCVLCKQHKTIGVTDCLPDAERQGLLCRHEHLGFDRHGRKYWFIARRIFVEAENGDVWYYSTSQQFQELLEVLDAREMEAPLVRELLEM
;
A
#
# COMPACT_ATOMS: atom_id res chain seq x y z
N ASP A 1 -3.06 -22.47 17.89
CA ASP A 1 -2.37 -23.23 16.84
C ASP A 1 -2.62 -22.46 15.56
N ASP A 2 -1.87 -21.36 15.44
CA ASP A 2 -2.09 -20.29 14.48
C ASP A 2 -1.60 -20.74 13.12
N LEU A 3 -2.47 -21.39 12.37
CA LEU A 3 -2.25 -21.63 10.95
C LEU A 3 -2.66 -20.36 10.19
N ILE A 4 -1.85 -19.30 10.33
CA ILE A 4 -1.80 -18.27 9.28
C ILE A 4 -1.22 -19.00 8.07
N SER A 5 -2.09 -19.47 7.18
CA SER A 5 -1.66 -19.95 5.88
C SER A 5 -1.06 -18.75 5.14
N GLU A 6 0.25 -18.58 5.24
CA GLU A 6 1.00 -17.71 4.34
C GLU A 6 0.67 -18.20 2.93
N VAL A 7 -0.15 -17.42 2.21
CA VAL A 7 -0.45 -17.70 0.82
C VAL A 7 0.88 -17.61 0.08
N PRO A 8 1.32 -18.67 -0.63
CA PRO A 8 2.60 -18.66 -1.30
C PRO A 8 2.66 -17.51 -2.31
N ILE A 9 3.74 -16.72 -2.28
CA ILE A 9 3.98 -15.67 -3.29
C ILE A 9 4.16 -16.37 -4.64
N HIS A 10 3.32 -16.02 -5.62
CA HIS A 10 3.49 -16.46 -7.00
C HIS A 10 4.53 -15.56 -7.66
N TYR A 11 5.69 -16.13 -8.01
CA TYR A 11 6.79 -15.39 -8.65
C TYR A 11 6.58 -15.20 -10.15
N ASP A 12 7.18 -14.15 -10.70
CA ASP A 12 7.25 -13.91 -12.14
C ASP A 12 8.29 -14.85 -12.79
N ASP A 13 8.08 -15.21 -14.06
CA ASP A 13 9.03 -16.05 -14.80
C ASP A 13 10.15 -15.25 -15.50
N HIS A 14 10.05 -13.92 -15.54
CA HIS A 14 10.97 -13.06 -16.28
C HIS A 14 11.71 -12.12 -15.35
N CYS A 15 13.01 -11.96 -15.56
CA CYS A 15 13.80 -10.99 -14.81
C CYS A 15 13.17 -9.60 -14.91
N ARG A 16 12.93 -8.94 -13.77
CA ARG A 16 12.30 -7.61 -13.70
C ARG A 16 13.09 -6.53 -14.45
N VAL A 17 14.40 -6.72 -14.64
CA VAL A 17 15.31 -5.75 -15.25
C VAL A 17 15.50 -5.98 -16.75
N CYS A 18 15.84 -7.21 -17.15
CA CYS A 18 16.13 -7.50 -18.57
C CYS A 18 15.00 -8.22 -19.31
N HIS A 19 13.92 -8.60 -18.62
CA HIS A 19 12.76 -9.30 -19.17
C HIS A 19 13.08 -10.63 -19.89
N ARG A 20 14.18 -11.28 -19.49
CA ARG A 20 14.58 -12.59 -20.01
C ARG A 20 14.33 -13.68 -18.94
N LEU A 21 14.07 -14.88 -19.44
CA LEU A 21 14.07 -16.13 -18.66
C LEU A 21 15.49 -16.53 -18.28
N GLY A 22 15.65 -17.37 -17.26
CA GLY A 22 16.94 -17.91 -16.83
C GLY A 22 16.95 -18.35 -15.37
N ASP A 23 18.15 -18.33 -14.77
CA ASP A 23 18.33 -18.57 -13.34
C ASP A 23 18.04 -17.28 -12.57
N LEU A 24 16.92 -17.27 -11.85
CA LEU A 24 16.37 -16.06 -11.25
C LEU A 24 16.33 -16.17 -9.72
N LEU A 25 16.82 -15.12 -9.07
CA LEU A 25 16.74 -14.90 -7.63
C LEU A 25 15.38 -14.29 -7.29
N CYS A 26 14.66 -14.94 -6.36
CA CYS A 26 13.35 -14.50 -5.88
C CYS A 26 13.47 -13.46 -4.76
N CYS A 27 12.56 -12.49 -4.74
CA CYS A 27 12.45 -11.51 -3.66
C CYS A 27 11.44 -12.00 -2.61
N GLU A 28 11.82 -12.06 -1.33
CA GLU A 28 10.94 -12.59 -0.27
C GLU A 28 9.63 -11.83 -0.04
N THR A 29 9.54 -10.57 -0.49
CA THR A 29 8.37 -9.71 -0.21
C THR A 29 7.62 -9.25 -1.45
N CYS A 30 7.96 -9.75 -2.64
CA CYS A 30 7.17 -9.45 -3.84
C CYS A 30 7.39 -10.51 -4.94
N PRO A 31 6.49 -10.60 -5.93
CA PRO A 31 6.63 -11.52 -7.07
C PRO A 31 7.87 -11.33 -7.96
N ALA A 32 8.63 -10.24 -7.80
CA ALA A 32 9.72 -9.90 -8.72
C ALA A 32 10.92 -10.85 -8.57
N VAL A 33 11.50 -11.21 -9.71
CA VAL A 33 12.68 -12.07 -9.79
C VAL A 33 13.80 -11.43 -10.61
N PHE A 34 15.06 -11.78 -10.34
CA PHE A 34 16.24 -11.09 -10.90
C PHE A 34 17.39 -12.04 -11.20
N HIS A 35 18.10 -11.85 -12.31
CA HIS A 35 19.44 -12.45 -12.43
C HIS A 35 20.39 -11.80 -11.41
N LEU A 36 21.38 -12.56 -10.92
CA LEU A 36 22.38 -12.02 -9.98
C LEU A 36 23.13 -10.81 -10.56
N GLU A 37 23.40 -10.81 -11.87
CA GLU A 37 24.03 -9.68 -12.56
C GLU A 37 23.10 -8.47 -12.78
N CYS A 38 21.78 -8.69 -12.71
CA CYS A 38 20.77 -7.66 -12.95
C CYS A 38 20.37 -6.90 -11.67
N VAL A 39 20.80 -7.37 -10.49
CA VAL A 39 20.56 -6.65 -9.23
C VAL A 39 21.61 -5.55 -9.03
N ASP A 40 21.30 -4.56 -8.19
CA ASP A 40 22.23 -3.47 -7.85
C ASP A 40 22.47 -3.44 -6.33
N PRO A 41 23.70 -3.65 -5.85
CA PRO A 41 24.88 -4.05 -6.62
C PRO A 41 24.78 -5.49 -7.17
N PRO A 42 25.43 -5.82 -8.30
CA PRO A 42 25.46 -7.18 -8.85
C PRO A 42 25.98 -8.21 -7.84
N LEU A 43 25.30 -9.34 -7.73
CA LEU A 43 25.69 -10.44 -6.85
C LEU A 43 26.56 -11.44 -7.61
N VAL A 44 27.55 -11.99 -6.92
CA VAL A 44 28.44 -13.03 -7.46
C VAL A 44 27.90 -14.43 -7.15
N ASN A 45 27.27 -14.60 -5.98
CA ASN A 45 26.71 -15.87 -5.53
C ASN A 45 25.30 -15.65 -4.99
N VAL A 46 24.50 -16.72 -4.96
CA VAL A 46 23.20 -16.71 -4.29
C VAL A 46 23.40 -16.41 -2.80
N PRO A 47 22.66 -15.44 -2.22
CA PRO A 47 22.72 -15.14 -0.80
C PRO A 47 22.38 -16.35 0.07
N SER A 48 23.06 -16.50 1.21
CA SER A 48 22.76 -17.56 2.18
C SER A 48 21.58 -17.25 3.08
N GLU A 49 21.17 -15.99 3.14
CA GLU A 49 20.02 -15.48 3.89
C GLU A 49 18.96 -14.94 2.95
N ASP A 50 17.76 -14.73 3.50
CA ASP A 50 16.62 -14.12 2.84
C ASP A 50 17.00 -12.83 2.10
N TRP A 51 16.70 -12.80 0.79
CA TRP A 51 17.05 -11.68 -0.06
C TRP A 51 15.82 -10.86 -0.45
N GLN A 52 16.00 -9.53 -0.43
CA GLN A 52 14.98 -8.59 -0.88
C GLN A 52 15.53 -7.65 -1.93
N CYS A 53 14.72 -7.41 -2.95
CA CYS A 53 15.07 -6.49 -4.02
C CYS A 53 15.19 -5.05 -3.52
N VAL A 54 15.91 -4.23 -4.26
CA VAL A 54 16.18 -2.81 -3.92
C VAL A 54 14.87 -2.04 -3.72
N LEU A 55 13.87 -2.29 -4.55
CA LEU A 55 12.55 -1.63 -4.43
C LEU A 55 11.87 -1.98 -3.11
N CYS A 56 11.82 -3.26 -2.73
CA CYS A 56 11.26 -3.67 -1.44
C CYS A 56 12.04 -3.09 -0.26
N LYS A 57 13.38 -3.05 -0.35
CA LYS A 57 14.22 -2.41 0.68
C LYS A 57 13.97 -0.90 0.79
N GLN A 58 13.79 -0.21 -0.34
CA GLN A 58 13.49 1.23 -0.35
C GLN A 58 12.07 1.53 0.17
N HIS A 59 11.11 0.66 -0.14
CA HIS A 59 9.73 0.79 0.33
C HIS A 59 9.55 0.35 1.79
N LYS A 60 10.55 -0.29 2.40
CA LYS A 60 10.62 -0.53 3.85
C LYS A 60 10.95 0.76 4.60
N THR A 61 10.02 1.70 4.56
CA THR A 61 10.02 2.85 5.47
C THR A 61 9.56 2.37 6.85
N ILE A 62 10.37 2.60 7.88
CA ILE A 62 10.02 2.25 9.26
C ILE A 62 8.74 3.00 9.65
N GLY A 63 7.71 2.26 10.08
CA GLY A 63 6.38 2.82 10.36
C GLY A 63 5.46 2.96 9.13
N VAL A 64 5.86 2.44 7.98
CA VAL A 64 5.09 2.42 6.73
C VAL A 64 4.95 0.98 6.28
N THR A 65 3.91 0.30 6.75
CA THR A 65 3.45 -0.99 6.20
C THR A 65 2.57 -0.74 4.98
N ASP A 66 2.41 -1.74 4.13
CA ASP A 66 1.39 -1.68 3.08
C ASP A 66 0.03 -1.44 3.74
N CYS A 67 -0.72 -0.44 3.26
CA CYS A 67 -2.00 -0.02 3.83
C CYS A 67 -3.16 -0.87 3.32
N LEU A 68 -2.88 -1.91 2.53
CA LEU A 68 -3.90 -2.86 2.10
C LEU A 68 -4.32 -3.70 3.31
N PRO A 69 -5.58 -3.60 3.77
CA PRO A 69 -6.15 -4.57 4.70
C PRO A 69 -5.97 -5.99 4.13
N ASP A 70 -5.88 -6.99 5.00
CA ASP A 70 -5.70 -8.39 4.56
C ASP A 70 -6.77 -8.85 3.56
N ALA A 71 -7.98 -8.28 3.65
CA ALA A 71 -9.07 -8.50 2.69
C ALA A 71 -8.76 -7.97 1.27
N GLU A 72 -8.04 -6.85 1.14
CA GLU A 72 -7.59 -6.32 -0.15
C GLU A 72 -6.41 -7.13 -0.71
N ARG A 73 -5.49 -7.56 0.17
CA ARG A 73 -4.39 -8.48 -0.21
C ARG A 73 -4.92 -9.79 -0.79
N GLN A 74 -6.06 -10.26 -0.31
CA GLN A 74 -6.74 -11.47 -0.77
C GLN A 74 -7.61 -11.25 -2.02
N GLY A 75 -7.70 -10.02 -2.55
CA GLY A 75 -8.53 -9.69 -3.72
C GLY A 75 -10.04 -9.83 -3.48
N LEU A 76 -10.48 -9.86 -2.20
CA LEU A 76 -11.87 -10.10 -1.81
C LEU A 76 -12.74 -8.84 -1.87
N LEU A 77 -12.12 -7.65 -1.80
CA LEU A 77 -12.82 -6.37 -1.89
C LEU A 77 -12.73 -5.82 -3.31
N CYS A 78 -13.77 -6.06 -4.12
CA CYS A 78 -13.88 -5.44 -5.44
C CYS A 78 -14.32 -3.97 -5.39
N ARG A 79 -14.70 -3.45 -4.22
CA ARG A 79 -15.05 -2.05 -3.95
C ARG A 79 -14.52 -1.65 -2.58
N HIS A 80 -13.76 -0.56 -2.53
CA HIS A 80 -13.48 0.13 -1.27
C HIS A 80 -14.79 0.76 -0.79
N GLU A 81 -15.09 0.66 0.50
CA GLU A 81 -16.14 1.48 1.12
C GLU A 81 -15.57 2.87 1.42
N HIS A 82 -16.40 3.91 1.30
CA HIS A 82 -15.98 5.24 1.72
C HIS A 82 -15.89 5.27 3.27
N LEU A 83 -14.95 6.05 3.80
CA LEU A 83 -14.81 6.30 5.24
C LEU A 83 -16.03 7.03 5.81
N GLY A 84 -16.69 7.84 4.98
CA GLY A 84 -17.89 8.59 5.38
C GLY A 84 -18.09 9.86 4.56
N PHE A 85 -18.93 10.73 5.12
CA PHE A 85 -19.33 12.00 4.53
C PHE A 85 -19.07 13.14 5.51
N ASP A 86 -18.81 14.34 4.99
CA ASP A 86 -18.85 15.57 5.78
C ASP A 86 -20.20 16.30 5.67
N ARG A 87 -20.35 17.43 6.38
CA ARG A 87 -21.55 18.29 6.34
C ARG A 87 -21.94 18.79 4.95
N HIS A 88 -21.01 18.78 4.00
CA HIS A 88 -21.23 19.22 2.62
C HIS A 88 -21.58 18.05 1.70
N GLY A 89 -21.71 16.83 2.24
CA GLY A 89 -22.03 15.62 1.47
C GLY A 89 -20.85 15.07 0.67
N ARG A 90 -19.61 15.54 0.92
CA ARG A 90 -18.43 15.03 0.21
C ARG A 90 -18.04 13.66 0.76
N LYS A 91 -17.75 12.72 -0.13
CA LYS A 91 -17.34 11.34 0.21
C LYS A 91 -15.84 11.28 0.45
N TYR A 92 -15.43 10.60 1.52
CA TYR A 92 -14.02 10.41 1.89
C TYR A 92 -13.62 8.97 1.62
N TRP A 93 -12.51 8.76 0.93
CA TRP A 93 -11.99 7.45 0.58
C TRP A 93 -10.54 7.33 1.02
N PHE A 94 -10.14 6.17 1.52
CA PHE A 94 -8.72 5.87 1.69
C PHE A 94 -8.29 4.85 0.64
N ILE A 95 -7.47 5.29 -0.32
CA ILE A 95 -7.02 4.46 -1.43
C ILE A 95 -5.54 4.73 -1.65
N ALA A 96 -4.74 3.67 -1.73
CA ALA A 96 -3.30 3.74 -2.04
C ALA A 96 -2.55 4.79 -1.19
N ARG A 97 -2.77 4.78 0.14
CA ARG A 97 -2.15 5.70 1.12
C ARG A 97 -2.53 7.18 0.94
N ARG A 98 -3.66 7.46 0.32
CA ARG A 98 -4.16 8.82 0.12
C ARG A 98 -5.60 8.90 0.54
N ILE A 99 -5.97 10.04 1.11
CA ILE A 99 -7.36 10.38 1.35
C ILE A 99 -7.86 11.09 0.11
N PHE A 100 -8.87 10.55 -0.54
CA PHE A 100 -9.60 11.23 -1.62
C PHE A 100 -10.90 11.80 -1.08
N VAL A 101 -11.22 13.03 -1.46
CA VAL A 101 -12.48 13.68 -1.14
C VAL A 101 -13.20 13.95 -2.44
N GLU A 102 -14.37 13.36 -2.61
CA GLU A 102 -15.18 13.45 -3.82
C GLU A 102 -16.47 14.22 -3.52
N ALA A 103 -16.68 15.34 -4.21
CA ALA A 103 -17.92 16.09 -4.14
C ALA A 103 -19.01 15.50 -5.03
N GLU A 104 -20.27 15.86 -4.76
CA GLU A 104 -21.43 15.38 -5.51
C GLU A 104 -21.40 15.79 -6.99
N ASN A 105 -20.75 16.92 -7.30
CA ASN A 105 -20.56 17.39 -8.68
C ASN A 105 -19.45 16.65 -9.44
N GLY A 106 -18.75 15.69 -8.81
CA GLY A 106 -17.65 14.91 -9.39
C GLY A 106 -16.27 15.53 -9.22
N ASP A 107 -16.14 16.69 -8.56
CA ASP A 107 -14.83 17.24 -8.22
C ASP A 107 -14.12 16.35 -7.18
N VAL A 108 -12.80 16.16 -7.36
CA VAL A 108 -12.00 15.30 -6.49
C VAL A 108 -10.75 16.02 -6.02
N TRP A 109 -10.49 15.93 -4.72
CA TRP A 109 -9.25 16.35 -4.06
C TRP A 109 -8.55 15.14 -3.45
N TYR A 110 -7.23 15.22 -3.26
CA TYR A 110 -6.50 14.19 -2.53
C TYR A 110 -5.45 14.76 -1.59
N TYR A 111 -5.21 14.03 -0.49
CA TYR A 111 -4.27 14.36 0.56
C TYR A 111 -3.33 13.18 0.77
N SER A 112 -2.02 13.43 0.78
CA SER A 112 -0.99 12.39 0.69
C SER A 112 0.18 12.54 1.66
N THR A 113 0.20 13.62 2.44
CA THR A 113 1.24 13.90 3.44
C THR A 113 0.62 14.06 4.83
N SER A 114 1.40 13.84 5.88
CA SER A 114 0.93 14.01 7.27
C SER A 114 0.49 15.44 7.58
N GLN A 115 1.17 16.44 7.00
CA GLN A 115 0.77 17.85 7.15
C GLN A 115 -0.60 18.10 6.53
N GLN A 116 -0.82 17.65 5.29
CA GLN A 116 -2.12 17.74 4.61
C GLN A 116 -3.23 17.03 5.40
N PHE A 117 -2.91 15.91 6.04
CA PHE A 117 -3.86 15.20 6.89
C PHE A 117 -4.22 16.00 8.14
N GLN A 118 -3.25 16.61 8.81
CA GLN A 118 -3.49 17.49 9.95
C GLN A 118 -4.38 18.69 9.55
N GLU A 119 -4.04 19.36 8.45
CA GLU A 119 -4.83 20.47 7.90
C GLU A 119 -6.28 20.04 7.57
N LEU A 120 -6.46 18.82 7.06
CA LEU A 120 -7.79 18.25 6.80
C LEU A 120 -8.58 18.02 8.10
N LEU A 121 -7.95 17.47 9.14
CA LEU A 121 -8.61 17.23 10.43
C LEU A 121 -9.00 18.55 11.12
N GLU A 122 -8.22 19.61 10.96
CA GLU A 122 -8.48 20.92 11.56
C GLU A 122 -9.75 21.60 11.00
N VAL A 123 -10.16 21.28 9.77
CA VAL A 123 -11.36 21.86 9.15
C VAL A 123 -12.63 21.04 9.40
N LEU A 124 -12.52 19.82 9.94
CA LEU A 124 -13.65 18.95 10.29
C LEU A 124 -14.08 19.18 11.74
N ASP A 125 -15.38 19.17 12.00
CA ASP A 125 -15.90 19.24 13.36
C ASP A 125 -15.92 17.86 14.00
N ALA A 126 -14.83 17.58 14.71
CA ALA A 126 -14.64 16.34 15.46
C ALA A 126 -15.60 16.17 16.65
N ARG A 127 -16.36 17.19 17.04
CA ARG A 127 -17.22 17.15 18.24
C ARG A 127 -18.66 16.83 17.90
N GLU A 128 -19.15 17.35 16.78
CA GLU A 128 -20.54 17.17 16.38
C GLU A 128 -20.66 16.61 14.96
N MET A 129 -20.57 17.46 13.93
CA MET A 129 -21.06 17.09 12.60
C MET A 129 -20.24 16.03 11.89
N GLU A 130 -18.91 16.06 12.03
CA GLU A 130 -18.00 15.07 11.42
C GLU A 130 -17.36 14.14 12.45
N ALA A 131 -17.88 14.08 13.67
CA ALA A 131 -17.34 13.21 14.73
C ALA A 131 -17.17 11.74 14.29
N PRO A 132 -18.13 11.11 13.56
CA PRO A 132 -17.94 9.75 13.04
C PRO A 132 -16.80 9.68 12.01
N LEU A 133 -16.78 10.59 11.04
CA LEU A 133 -15.77 10.61 9.98
C LEU A 133 -14.36 10.85 10.55
N VAL A 134 -14.22 11.77 11.51
CA VAL A 134 -12.95 12.05 12.17
C VAL A 134 -12.44 10.84 12.94
N ARG A 135 -13.33 10.08 13.60
CA ARG A 135 -12.95 8.84 14.27
C ARG A 135 -12.40 7.83 13.27
N GLU A 136 -13.10 7.57 12.16
CA GLU A 136 -12.61 6.67 11.11
C GLU A 136 -11.25 7.12 10.55
N LEU A 137 -11.09 8.42 10.27
CA LEU A 137 -9.84 8.99 9.76
C LEU A 137 -8.66 8.80 10.73
N LEU A 138 -8.90 8.82 12.04
CA LEU A 138 -7.86 8.65 13.07
C LEU A 138 -7.53 7.18 13.36
N GLU A 139 -8.41 6.25 12.95
CA GLU A 139 -8.24 4.80 13.14
C GLU A 139 -7.56 4.12 11.93
N MET A 140 -7.30 4.86 10.85
CA MET A 140 -6.53 4.44 9.67
C MET A 140 -5.03 4.26 9.92
#